data_AF-A0A031HH27-F1
#
_entry.id   AF-A0A031HH27-F1
#
_cell.length_a   1.000
_cell.length_b   1.000
_cell.length_c   1.000
_cell.angle_alpha   90.00
_cell.angle_beta   90.00
_cell.angle_gamma   90.00
#
_symmetry.space_group_name_H-M   'P 1'
#
loop_
_entity.id
_entity.type
_entity.pdbx_description
1 polymer ?
#
loop_
_entity_poly.entity_id
_entity_poly.type
_entity_poly.pdbx_seq_one_letter_code
_entity_poly.pdbx_strand_id
1 'polypeptide(L)'
;MSGRTGTGSGIEPALSQALADELTTLTGVLGDLAYDLAANADTLRAHMHSLQAIDRITQAQLAMADVLRSSASSEDRVAAITLESLATSLLAALHHYRGLEIDARNVA
;
A
#
# COMPACT_ATOMS: atom_id res chain seq x y z
N MET A 1 -32.15 -12.87 -10.85
CA MET A 1 -30.92 -13.07 -11.62
C MET A 1 -29.84 -13.55 -10.67
N SER A 2 -29.35 -14.76 -10.92
CA SER A 2 -28.42 -15.51 -10.08
C SER A 2 -26.99 -15.01 -10.25
N GLY A 3 -26.23 -14.95 -9.16
CA GLY A 3 -24.81 -14.58 -9.17
C GLY A 3 -24.14 -14.83 -7.82
N ARG A 4 -24.26 -16.05 -7.26
CA ARG A 4 -23.37 -16.53 -6.20
C ARG A 4 -22.09 -17.03 -6.87
N THR A 5 -20.99 -16.30 -6.79
CA THR A 5 -19.65 -16.82 -7.10
C THR A 5 -18.59 -16.20 -6.19
N GLY A 6 -18.08 -17.01 -5.27
CA GLY A 6 -16.77 -16.80 -4.63
C GLY A 6 -16.81 -16.41 -3.16
N THR A 7 -16.92 -17.38 -2.26
CA THR A 7 -16.25 -17.30 -0.95
C THR A 7 -14.74 -17.41 -1.20
N GLY A 8 -14.14 -16.33 -1.71
CA GLY A 8 -12.70 -16.22 -1.93
C GLY A 8 -12.05 -15.66 -0.67
N SER A 9 -10.99 -16.31 -0.21
CA SER A 9 -10.17 -15.97 0.98
C SER A 9 -9.40 -14.63 0.85
N GLY A 10 -9.95 -13.61 0.18
CA GLY A 10 -9.27 -12.35 -0.12
C GLY A 10 -10.20 -11.13 -0.09
N ILE A 11 -9.60 -9.94 -0.19
CA ILE A 11 -10.32 -8.66 -0.23
C ILE A 11 -11.23 -8.64 -1.47
N GLU A 12 -12.49 -8.22 -1.30
CA GLU A 12 -13.43 -8.02 -2.40
C GLU A 12 -12.86 -7.05 -3.45
N PRO A 13 -12.93 -7.35 -4.76
CA PRO A 13 -12.34 -6.49 -5.78
C PRO A 13 -12.81 -5.03 -5.73
N ALA A 14 -14.11 -4.80 -5.47
CA ALA A 14 -14.67 -3.46 -5.35
C ALA A 14 -14.08 -2.70 -4.16
N LEU A 15 -13.90 -3.38 -3.02
CA LEU A 15 -13.26 -2.80 -1.84
C LEU A 15 -11.77 -2.53 -2.10
N SER A 16 -11.06 -3.43 -2.79
CA SER A 16 -9.66 -3.25 -3.17
C SER A 16 -9.47 -1.98 -4.02
N GLN A 17 -10.34 -1.78 -5.00
CA GLN A 17 -10.32 -0.58 -5.84
C GLN A 17 -10.62 0.69 -5.04
N ALA A 18 -11.67 0.67 -4.20
CA ALA A 18 -12.03 1.81 -3.36
C ALA A 18 -10.88 2.20 -2.40
N LEU A 19 -10.19 1.22 -1.81
CA LEU A 19 -9.03 1.47 -0.96
C LEU A 19 -7.85 2.08 -1.74
N ALA A 20 -7.60 1.59 -2.96
CA ALA A 20 -6.55 2.17 -3.81
C ALA A 20 -6.83 3.63 -4.17
N ASP A 21 -8.09 3.95 -4.47
CA ASP A 21 -8.53 5.31 -4.82
C ASP A 21 -8.44 6.25 -3.60
N GLU A 22 -8.81 5.76 -2.41
CA GLU A 22 -8.66 6.51 -1.16
C GLU A 22 -7.19 6.75 -0.82
N LEU A 23 -6.31 5.75 -0.96
CA LEU A 23 -4.85 5.92 -0.76
C LEU A 23 -4.28 7.00 -1.69
N THR A 24 -4.71 7.00 -2.96
CA THR A 24 -4.29 8.00 -3.94
C THR A 24 -4.79 9.41 -3.55
N THR A 25 -6.02 9.50 -3.05
CA THR A 25 -6.61 10.77 -2.57
C THR A 25 -5.85 11.31 -1.37
N LEU A 26 -5.56 10.46 -0.38
CA LEU A 26 -4.78 10.83 0.81
C LEU A 26 -3.35 11.25 0.46
N THR A 27 -2.73 10.62 -0.54
CA THR A 27 -1.45 11.06 -1.07
C THR A 27 -1.51 12.48 -1.63
N GLY A 28 -2.59 12.85 -2.34
CA GLY A 28 -2.81 14.21 -2.82
C GLY A 28 -2.85 15.22 -1.66
N VAL A 29 -3.63 14.94 -0.62
CA VAL A 29 -3.72 15.80 0.57
C VAL A 29 -2.36 15.96 1.27
N LEU A 30 -1.58 14.89 1.40
CA LEU A 30 -0.23 14.95 1.96
C LEU A 30 0.73 15.77 1.08
N GLY A 31 0.59 15.66 -0.25
CA GLY A 31 1.35 16.46 -1.20
C GLY A 31 1.07 17.96 -1.07
N ASP A 32 -0.21 18.35 -0.96
CA ASP A 32 -0.61 19.74 -0.77
C ASP A 32 -0.06 20.30 0.56
N LEU A 33 -0.14 19.54 1.65
CA LEU A 33 0.42 19.95 2.94
C LEU A 33 1.94 20.08 2.92
N ALA A 34 2.64 19.16 2.23
CA ALA A 34 4.08 19.23 2.06
C ALA A 34 4.49 20.46 1.22
N TYR A 35 3.72 20.78 0.18
CA TYR A 35 3.91 21.96 -0.64
C TYR A 35 3.77 23.25 0.19
N ASP A 36 2.67 23.37 0.96
CA ASP A 36 2.43 24.52 1.82
C ASP A 36 3.54 24.70 2.86
N LEU A 37 4.04 23.61 3.44
CA LEU A 37 5.15 23.64 4.40
C LEU A 37 6.47 24.07 3.74
N ALA A 38 6.70 23.65 2.49
CA ALA A 38 7.89 23.99 1.72
C ALA A 38 7.87 25.42 1.14
N ALA A 39 6.71 26.09 1.11
CA ALA A 39 6.57 27.45 0.59
C ALA A 39 7.36 28.50 1.40
N ASN A 40 7.64 28.23 2.67
CA ASN A 40 8.54 29.05 3.49
C ASN A 40 9.94 28.43 3.52
N ALA A 41 10.95 29.19 3.08
CA ALA A 41 12.32 28.69 2.96
C ALA A 41 12.98 28.32 4.31
N ASP A 42 12.64 29.00 5.40
CA ASP A 42 13.18 28.69 6.73
C ASP A 42 12.52 27.45 7.32
N THR A 43 11.20 27.30 7.13
CA THR A 43 10.44 26.10 7.47
C THR A 43 10.94 24.89 6.67
N LEU A 44 11.16 25.05 5.36
CA LEU A 44 11.72 24.01 4.50
C LEU A 44 13.07 23.51 5.01
N ARG A 45 13.98 24.44 5.35
CA ARG A 45 15.31 24.05 5.88
C ARG A 45 15.21 23.36 7.23
N ALA A 46 14.34 23.85 8.12
CA ALA A 46 14.16 23.28 9.46
C ALA A 46 13.50 21.89 9.42
N HIS A 47 12.64 21.63 8.44
CA HIS A 47 11.81 20.42 8.38
C HIS A 47 12.07 19.53 7.15
N MET A 48 13.21 19.68 6.48
CA MET A 48 13.56 18.93 5.28
C MET A 48 13.46 17.40 5.49
N HIS A 49 13.90 16.90 6.65
CA HIS A 49 13.80 15.48 6.98
C HIS A 49 12.33 15.02 7.12
N SER A 50 11.47 15.85 7.72
CA SER A 50 10.03 15.56 7.81
C SER A 50 9.36 15.54 6.44
N LEU A 51 9.75 16.46 5.55
CA LEU A 51 9.27 16.50 4.17
C LEU A 51 9.72 15.28 3.36
N GLN A 52 10.96 14.83 3.54
CA GLN A 52 11.44 13.57 2.95
C GLN A 52 10.69 12.35 3.49
N ALA A 53 10.32 12.36 4.77
CA ALA A 53 9.49 11.31 5.34
C ALA A 53 8.06 11.31 4.73
N ILE A 54 7.49 12.49 4.49
CA ILE A 54 6.19 12.62 3.80
C ILE A 54 6.30 12.09 2.36
N ASP A 55 7.33 12.47 1.61
CA ASP A 55 7.57 11.95 0.26
C ASP A 55 7.64 10.41 0.26
N ARG A 56 8.42 9.81 1.17
CA ARG A 56 8.48 8.35 1.31
C ARG A 56 7.12 7.72 1.62
N ILE A 57 6.29 8.35 2.45
CA ILE A 57 4.92 7.87 2.75
C ILE A 57 4.06 7.93 1.48
N THR A 58 4.10 9.03 0.73
CA THR A 58 3.32 9.16 -0.50
C THR A 58 3.71 8.12 -1.55
N GLN A 59 5.02 7.87 -1.74
CA GLN A 59 5.51 6.81 -2.63
C GLN A 59 5.03 5.43 -2.18
N ALA A 60 5.06 5.14 -0.88
CA ALA A 60 4.55 3.88 -0.35
C ALA A 60 3.04 3.72 -0.57
N GLN A 61 2.24 4.78 -0.35
CA GLN A 61 0.79 4.79 -0.56
C GLN A 61 0.42 4.54 -2.03
N LEU A 62 1.13 5.17 -2.97
CA LEU A 62 0.92 4.94 -4.41
C LEU A 62 1.28 3.51 -4.80
N ALA A 63 2.41 2.98 -4.34
CA ALA A 63 2.78 1.60 -4.60
C ALA A 63 1.75 0.59 -4.04
N MET A 64 1.21 0.86 -2.84
CA MET A 64 0.14 0.05 -2.26
C MET A 64 -1.16 0.15 -3.06
N ALA A 65 -1.52 1.34 -3.56
CA ALA A 65 -2.66 1.51 -4.44
C ALA A 65 -2.51 0.68 -5.73
N ASP A 66 -1.32 0.66 -6.33
CA ASP A 66 -1.04 -0.14 -7.53
C ASP A 66 -1.14 -1.66 -7.25
N VAL A 67 -0.64 -2.11 -6.10
CA VAL A 67 -0.80 -3.51 -5.64
C VAL A 67 -2.26 -3.90 -5.48
N LEU A 68 -3.08 -3.00 -4.95
CA LEU A 68 -4.52 -3.23 -4.75
C LEU A 68 -5.31 -3.24 -6.07
N ARG A 69 -4.92 -2.42 -7.05
CA ARG A 69 -5.54 -2.37 -8.39
C ARG A 69 -5.12 -3.54 -9.28
N SER A 70 -3.91 -4.06 -9.08
CA SER A 70 -3.39 -5.14 -9.91
C SER A 70 -4.22 -6.43 -9.74
N SER A 71 -4.39 -7.16 -10.84
CA SER A 71 -4.97 -8.51 -10.84
C SER A 71 -3.89 -9.61 -10.90
N ALA A 72 -2.60 -9.26 -10.84
CA ALA A 72 -1.50 -10.22 -10.91
C ALA A 72 -1.42 -11.12 -9.67
N SER A 73 -0.50 -12.09 -9.66
CA SER A 73 -0.22 -12.89 -8.46
C SER A 73 0.33 -12.02 -7.32
N SER A 74 0.23 -12.48 -6.06
CA SER A 74 0.77 -11.74 -4.92
C SER A 74 2.27 -11.47 -5.06
N GLU A 75 3.01 -12.45 -5.58
CA GLU A 75 4.45 -12.39 -5.84
C GLU A 75 4.77 -11.33 -6.90
N ASP A 76 4.06 -11.34 -8.03
CA ASP A 76 4.27 -10.38 -9.12
C ASP A 76 3.93 -8.95 -8.68
N ARG A 77 2.88 -8.79 -7.86
CA ARG A 77 2.50 -7.49 -7.29
C ARG A 77 3.59 -6.92 -6.41
N VAL A 78 4.17 -7.72 -5.52
CA VAL A 78 5.25 -7.26 -4.63
C VAL A 78 6.53 -7.00 -5.42
N ALA A 79 6.84 -7.83 -6.43
CA ALA A 79 8.00 -7.64 -7.28
C ALA A 79 7.93 -6.36 -8.14
N ALA A 80 6.73 -5.87 -8.44
CA ALA A 80 6.52 -4.62 -9.16
C ALA A 80 6.75 -3.36 -8.29
N ILE A 81 6.89 -3.49 -6.97
CA ILE A 81 7.12 -2.37 -6.07
C ILE A 81 8.58 -1.91 -6.18
N THR A 82 8.79 -0.68 -6.66
CA THR A 82 10.13 -0.08 -6.80
C THR A 82 10.73 0.36 -5.46
N LEU A 83 9.90 0.63 -4.45
CA LEU A 83 10.35 0.98 -3.11
C LEU A 83 10.80 -0.29 -2.36
N GLU A 84 12.08 -0.65 -2.48
CA GLU A 84 12.66 -1.90 -1.98
C GLU A 84 12.32 -2.20 -0.51
N SER A 85 12.37 -1.19 0.36
CA SER A 85 12.03 -1.36 1.78
C SER A 85 10.57 -1.81 2.01
N LEU A 86 9.63 -1.29 1.20
CA LEU A 86 8.23 -1.68 1.24
C LEU A 86 8.05 -3.08 0.67
N ALA A 87 8.67 -3.37 -0.49
CA ALA A 87 8.62 -4.69 -1.11
C ALA A 87 9.12 -5.78 -0.15
N THR A 88 10.27 -5.54 0.50
CA THR A 88 10.88 -6.44 1.49
C THR A 88 9.95 -6.66 2.68
N SER A 89 9.38 -5.58 3.23
CA SER A 89 8.47 -5.68 4.38
C SER A 89 7.20 -6.45 4.04
N LEU A 90 6.62 -6.24 2.85
CA LEU A 90 5.42 -6.94 2.41
C LEU A 90 5.70 -8.42 2.14
N LEU A 91 6.82 -8.75 1.51
CA LEU A 91 7.21 -10.13 1.28
C LEU A 91 7.38 -10.90 2.59
N ALA A 92 8.07 -10.29 3.58
CA ALA A 92 8.22 -10.86 4.91
C ALA A 92 6.86 -11.09 5.60
N ALA A 93 5.96 -10.11 5.52
CA ALA A 93 4.61 -10.23 6.07
C ALA A 93 3.80 -11.35 5.38
N LEU A 94 3.85 -11.45 4.05
CA LEU A 94 3.17 -12.50 3.29
C LEU A 94 3.65 -13.89 3.70
N HIS A 95 4.97 -14.08 3.83
CA HIS A 95 5.53 -15.35 4.31
C HIS A 95 5.03 -15.69 5.73
N HIS A 96 4.97 -14.70 6.61
CA HIS A 96 4.45 -14.87 7.96
C HIS A 96 2.97 -15.30 7.97
N TYR A 97 2.09 -14.58 7.28
CA TYR A 97 0.66 -14.90 7.25
C TYR A 97 0.36 -16.24 6.59
N ARG A 98 1.09 -16.61 5.53
CA ARG A 98 0.96 -17.93 4.90
C ARG A 98 1.39 -19.07 5.82
N GLY A 99 2.42 -18.86 6.64
CA GLY A 99 2.81 -19.81 7.69
C GLY A 99 1.68 -20.04 8.69
N LEU A 100 1.05 -18.96 9.17
CA LEU A 100 -0.09 -19.04 10.09
C LEU A 100 -1.29 -19.78 9.50
N GLU A 101 -1.60 -19.58 8.22
CA GLU A 101 -2.70 -20.28 7.54
C GLU A 101 -2.45 -21.79 7.41
N ILE A 102 -1.20 -22.20 7.17
CA ILE A 102 -0.81 -23.62 7.08
C ILE A 102 -0.96 -24.28 8.46
N ASP A 103 -0.49 -23.62 9.52
CA ASP A 103 -0.61 -24.14 10.89
C ASP A 103 -2.07 -24.28 11.30
N ALA A 104 -2.92 -23.30 10.99
CA ALA A 104 -4.35 -23.35 11.30
C ALA A 104 -5.08 -24.51 10.59
N ARG A 105 -4.66 -24.85 9.36
CA ARG A 105 -5.23 -25.98 8.59
C ARG A 105 -4.75 -27.35 9.06
N ASN A 106 -3.58 -27.43 9.70
CA ASN A 106 -3.04 -28.69 10.21
C ASN A 106 -3.62 -29.09 11.59
N VAL A 107 -4.30 -28.17 12.28
CA VAL A 107 -4.88 -28.37 13.62
C VAL A 107 -6.39 -28.69 13.55
N ALA A 108 -7.05 -28.47 12.40
CA ALA A 108 -8.46 -28.75 12.15
C ALA A 108 -8.67 -30.14 11.52
#